data_AF-A0A947XRC7-F1
#
_entry.id   AF-A0A947XRC7-F1
#
_cell.length_a   1.000
_cell.length_b   1.000
_cell.length_c   1.000
_cell.angle_alpha   90.00
_cell.angle_beta   90.00
_cell.angle_gamma   90.00
#
_symmetry.space_group_name_H-M   'P 1'
#
loop_
_entity.id
_entity.type
_entity.pdbx_description
1 polymer ?
#
loop_
_entity_poly.entity_id
_entity_poly.type
_entity_poly.pdbx_seq_one_letter_code
_entity_poly.pdbx_strand_id
1 'polypeptide(L)'
;MGHHAATGRSGCCSAAAGRLHQNPDRPGIADGSNVVGAGRIQVVTGLQREYRSSNGAQSRTLFLPTLLRMGLSENFEFRIESNTCTRTTETDSTQGTARAEGIAPVSVGLEYHFIDADGRQQPSVGVIARVFPRYGTRDFQTTRATGDFRLVADWDFLPEWSLNPNVGVALYESSDRRLLYAAGLFAATLNFNPSKSLSFFIDTGTPVF
;
A
#
# COMPACT_ATOMS: atom_id res chain seq x y z
N MET A 1 -71.31 1.83 -2.48
CA MET A 1 -70.28 2.03 -3.53
C MET A 1 -69.28 3.03 -2.99
N GLY A 2 -68.06 2.57 -2.72
CA GLY A 2 -67.11 3.23 -1.83
C GLY A 2 -66.45 4.47 -2.42
N HIS A 3 -66.30 5.50 -1.57
CA HIS A 3 -65.32 6.56 -1.70
C HIS A 3 -63.95 6.04 -1.24
N HIS A 4 -62.90 6.22 -2.04
CA HIS A 4 -61.54 6.36 -1.53
C HIS A 4 -60.71 7.24 -2.48
N ALA A 5 -60.34 8.41 -1.99
CA ALA A 5 -59.28 9.24 -2.54
C ALA A 5 -57.92 8.58 -2.26
N ALA A 6 -57.08 8.44 -3.28
CA ALA A 6 -55.68 8.04 -3.10
C ALA A 6 -54.79 9.29 -3.11
N THR A 7 -54.44 9.72 -1.91
CA THR A 7 -53.40 10.69 -1.57
C THR A 7 -52.02 10.13 -1.97
N GLY A 8 -51.16 11.00 -2.49
CA GLY A 8 -49.91 10.62 -3.16
C GLY A 8 -48.77 10.13 -2.28
N ARG A 9 -47.63 9.88 -2.95
CA ARG A 9 -46.29 10.25 -2.49
C ARG A 9 -45.30 10.12 -3.64
N SER A 10 -44.80 11.27 -4.07
CA SER A 10 -43.48 11.42 -4.68
C SER A 10 -42.47 10.69 -3.78
N GLY A 11 -41.84 9.66 -4.34
CA GLY A 11 -40.76 8.91 -3.71
C GLY A 11 -39.56 8.98 -4.62
N CYS A 12 -38.86 10.12 -4.55
CA CYS A 12 -37.53 10.29 -5.10
C CYS A 12 -36.67 9.10 -4.66
N CYS A 13 -36.28 8.25 -5.61
CA CYS A 13 -35.18 7.31 -5.41
C CYS A 13 -33.90 8.13 -5.26
N SER A 14 -33.66 8.62 -4.05
CA SER A 14 -32.35 9.07 -3.62
C SER A 14 -31.48 7.82 -3.44
N ALA A 15 -31.01 7.27 -4.56
CA ALA A 15 -29.84 6.41 -4.54
C ALA A 15 -28.70 7.31 -4.08
N ALA A 16 -28.28 7.15 -2.82
CA ALA A 16 -27.17 7.86 -2.23
C ALA A 16 -25.91 7.59 -3.07
N ALA A 17 -25.67 8.46 -4.03
CA ALA A 17 -24.41 8.61 -4.73
C ALA A 17 -23.40 9.14 -3.71
N GLY A 18 -22.83 8.23 -2.94
CA GLY A 18 -22.00 8.55 -1.79
C GLY A 18 -21.04 7.43 -1.46
N ARG A 19 -20.10 7.14 -2.37
CA ARG A 19 -18.73 6.69 -2.05
C ARG A 19 -17.90 6.65 -3.33
N LEU A 20 -17.55 7.85 -3.82
CA LEU A 20 -16.19 8.07 -4.31
C LEU A 20 -15.35 8.35 -3.06
N HIS A 21 -15.11 7.32 -2.26
CA HIS A 21 -14.07 7.38 -1.24
C HIS A 21 -12.85 6.73 -1.86
N GLN A 22 -12.24 7.46 -2.79
CA GLN A 22 -10.79 7.34 -2.94
C GLN A 22 -10.24 7.84 -1.60
N ASN A 23 -10.03 6.92 -0.67
CA ASN A 23 -8.97 7.06 0.30
C ASN A 23 -7.79 6.35 -0.37
N PRO A 24 -7.03 7.04 -1.25
CA PRO A 24 -5.77 6.49 -1.70
C PRO A 24 -4.96 6.35 -0.43
N ASP A 25 -4.90 5.14 0.11
CA ASP A 25 -4.32 4.70 1.38
C ASP A 25 -3.81 5.87 2.24
N ARG A 26 -4.55 6.15 3.33
CA ARG A 26 -4.26 7.20 4.32
C ARG A 26 -2.75 7.45 4.37
N PRO A 27 -2.27 8.68 4.11
CA PRO A 27 -0.86 8.89 3.85
C PRO A 27 -0.01 8.27 4.96
N GLY A 28 0.93 7.41 4.57
CA GLY A 28 1.71 6.58 5.49
C GLY A 28 2.38 5.39 4.78
N ILE A 29 3.27 4.70 5.49
CA ILE A 29 3.99 3.51 4.98
C ILE A 29 3.26 2.19 5.20
N ALA A 30 2.16 2.18 5.97
CA ALA A 30 1.34 1.00 6.19
C ALA A 30 0.31 0.84 5.06
N ASP A 31 0.14 -0.40 4.61
CA ASP A 31 -0.90 -0.78 3.65
C ASP A 31 -2.28 -0.80 4.33
N GLY A 32 -3.30 -0.27 3.66
CA GLY A 32 -4.69 -0.37 4.10
C GLY A 32 -5.27 -1.77 3.96
N SER A 33 -6.37 -2.02 4.67
CA SER A 33 -7.11 -3.29 4.71
C SER A 33 -8.34 -3.34 3.80
N ASN A 34 -8.57 -2.28 3.02
CA ASN A 34 -9.74 -2.12 2.16
C ASN A 34 -9.40 -2.40 0.70
N VAL A 35 -10.26 -3.19 0.06
CA VAL A 35 -10.22 -3.45 -1.39
C VAL A 35 -10.94 -2.36 -2.19
N VAL A 36 -10.56 -2.18 -3.46
CA VAL A 36 -11.18 -1.20 -4.37
C VAL A 36 -12.65 -1.52 -4.72
N GLY A 37 -13.10 -2.76 -4.48
CA GLY A 37 -14.44 -3.26 -4.76
C GLY A 37 -14.58 -3.93 -6.14
N ALA A 38 -15.60 -4.78 -6.30
CA ALA A 38 -15.71 -5.66 -7.47
C ALA A 38 -15.76 -4.90 -8.81
N GLY A 39 -14.98 -5.37 -9.79
CA GLY A 39 -14.97 -4.83 -11.15
C GLY A 39 -14.36 -3.42 -11.27
N ARG A 40 -13.71 -2.92 -10.22
CA ARG A 40 -13.06 -1.60 -10.20
C ARG A 40 -11.57 -1.73 -10.43
N ILE A 41 -11.02 -0.75 -11.14
CA ILE A 41 -9.60 -0.63 -11.40
C ILE A 41 -9.14 0.74 -10.91
N GLN A 42 -8.03 0.76 -10.17
CA GLN A 42 -7.38 1.98 -9.71
C GLN A 42 -5.91 1.95 -10.11
N VAL A 43 -5.40 3.09 -10.57
CA VAL A 43 -3.98 3.30 -10.84
C VAL A 43 -3.51 4.41 -9.93
N VAL A 44 -2.46 4.15 -9.17
CA VAL A 44 -1.77 5.11 -8.31
C VAL A 44 -0.35 5.23 -8.80
N THR A 45 0.17 6.44 -8.95
CA THR A 45 1.56 6.68 -9.32
C THR A 45 2.14 7.83 -8.53
N GLY A 46 3.44 7.80 -8.29
CA GLY A 46 4.13 8.83 -7.52
C GLY A 46 5.53 9.15 -8.04
N LEU A 47 6.21 10.03 -7.32
CA LEU A 47 7.63 10.35 -7.48
C LEU A 47 8.26 10.35 -6.09
N GLN A 48 9.25 9.50 -5.88
CA GLN A 48 9.94 9.38 -4.59
C GLN A 48 11.44 9.60 -4.76
N ARG A 49 12.03 10.36 -3.83
CA ARG A 49 13.46 10.63 -3.79
C ARG A 49 14.00 10.32 -2.41
N GLU A 50 14.94 9.38 -2.36
CA GLU A 50 15.60 8.93 -1.14
C GLU A 50 17.04 9.42 -1.06
N TYR A 51 17.48 9.72 0.16
CA TYR A 51 18.85 10.08 0.48
C TYR A 51 19.32 9.17 1.62
N ARG A 52 20.42 8.46 1.41
CA ARG A 52 21.08 7.65 2.44
C ARG A 52 22.52 8.13 2.59
N SER A 53 22.99 8.17 3.83
CA SER A 53 24.39 8.45 4.17
C SER A 53 24.86 7.36 5.12
N SER A 54 25.95 6.68 4.77
CA SER A 54 26.55 5.65 5.62
C SER A 54 28.06 5.65 5.44
N ASN A 55 28.82 5.70 6.55
CA ASN A 55 30.28 5.60 6.57
C ASN A 55 31.02 6.48 5.54
N GLY A 56 30.52 7.69 5.27
CA GLY A 56 31.13 8.64 4.31
C GLY A 56 30.66 8.49 2.86
N ALA A 57 29.90 7.43 2.54
CA ALA A 57 29.24 7.25 1.26
C ALA A 57 27.83 7.86 1.28
N GLN A 58 27.49 8.58 0.20
CA GLN A 58 26.17 9.16 -0.02
C GLN A 58 25.46 8.44 -1.16
N SER A 59 24.23 8.00 -0.96
CA SER A 59 23.39 7.41 -2.00
C SER A 59 22.13 8.24 -2.20
N ARG A 60 21.80 8.52 -3.45
CA ARG A 60 20.58 9.21 -3.88
C ARG A 60 19.82 8.33 -4.84
N THR A 61 18.58 8.01 -4.49
CA THR A 61 17.72 7.17 -5.35
C THR A 61 16.47 7.93 -5.72
N LEU A 62 16.16 8.00 -7.01
CA LEU A 62 14.90 8.53 -7.53
C LEU A 62 14.11 7.38 -8.14
N PHE A 63 12.84 7.25 -7.79
CA PHE A 63 11.96 6.28 -8.43
C PHE A 63 10.54 6.77 -8.65
N LEU A 64 9.90 6.18 -9.67
CA LEU A 64 8.52 6.41 -10.07
C LEU A 64 7.68 5.18 -9.70
N PRO A 65 7.17 5.08 -8.45
CA PRO A 65 6.31 3.99 -8.06
C PRO A 65 4.97 4.08 -8.80
N THR A 66 4.50 2.94 -9.31
CA THR A 66 3.19 2.78 -9.95
C THR A 66 2.53 1.52 -9.40
N LEU A 67 1.33 1.66 -8.87
CA LEU A 67 0.49 0.59 -8.33
C LEU A 67 -0.81 0.51 -9.13
N LEU A 68 -1.08 -0.67 -9.69
CA LEU A 68 -2.35 -1.04 -10.31
C LEU A 68 -3.11 -1.94 -9.33
N ARG A 69 -4.34 -1.55 -8.99
CA ARG A 69 -5.26 -2.30 -8.12
C ARG A 69 -6.48 -2.72 -8.93
N MET A 70 -6.87 -3.98 -8.85
CA MET A 70 -7.99 -4.56 -9.59
C MET A 70 -8.88 -5.38 -8.65
N GLY A 71 -10.10 -4.92 -8.41
CA GLY A 71 -11.05 -5.60 -7.54
C GLY A 71 -11.67 -6.80 -8.25
N LEU A 72 -11.32 -8.00 -7.77
CA LEU A 72 -11.83 -9.26 -8.30
C LEU A 72 -13.22 -9.58 -7.73
N SER A 73 -13.47 -9.17 -6.48
CA SER A 73 -14.77 -9.25 -5.81
C SER A 73 -14.87 -8.14 -4.74
N GLU A 74 -15.91 -8.17 -3.91
CA GLU A 74 -16.04 -7.25 -2.77
C GLU A 74 -15.03 -7.52 -1.65
N ASN A 75 -14.31 -8.65 -1.70
CA ASN A 75 -13.35 -9.05 -0.67
C ASN A 75 -11.94 -9.32 -1.22
N PHE A 76 -11.79 -9.41 -2.55
CA PHE A 76 -10.52 -9.75 -3.19
C PHE A 76 -10.05 -8.65 -4.11
N GLU A 77 -8.78 -8.27 -3.98
CA GLU A 77 -8.11 -7.32 -4.87
C GLU A 77 -6.78 -7.89 -5.33
N PHE A 78 -6.52 -7.79 -6.63
CA PHE A 78 -5.23 -8.10 -7.21
C PHE A 78 -4.43 -6.82 -7.42
N ARG A 79 -3.11 -6.91 -7.18
CA ARG A 79 -2.18 -5.78 -7.23
C ARG A 79 -0.99 -6.08 -8.14
N ILE A 80 -0.58 -5.07 -8.90
CA ILE A 80 0.71 -5.04 -9.58
C ILE A 80 1.42 -3.76 -9.18
N GLU A 81 2.62 -3.86 -8.62
CA GLU A 81 3.43 -2.71 -8.22
C GLU A 81 4.74 -2.70 -9.00
N SER A 82 5.18 -1.52 -9.46
CA SER A 82 6.41 -1.36 -10.24
C SER A 82 7.09 -0.05 -9.91
N ASN A 83 8.42 -0.07 -9.78
CA ASN A 83 9.22 1.14 -9.85
C ASN A 83 9.73 1.30 -11.28
N THR A 84 8.89 1.92 -12.11
CA THR A 84 9.01 1.98 -13.57
C THR A 84 10.31 2.63 -14.05
N CYS A 85 10.89 3.52 -13.26
CA CYS A 85 12.23 4.08 -13.48
C CYS A 85 12.91 4.23 -12.13
N THR A 86 14.11 3.66 -11.97
CA THR A 86 14.96 3.80 -10.78
C THR A 86 16.31 4.34 -11.21
N ARG A 87 16.72 5.44 -10.59
CA ARG A 87 18.03 6.06 -10.79
C ARG A 87 18.74 6.19 -9.47
N THR A 88 19.88 5.51 -9.33
CA THR A 88 20.74 5.57 -8.15
C THR A 88 22.02 6.32 -8.49
N THR A 89 22.42 7.26 -7.64
CA THR A 89 23.74 7.90 -7.66
C THR A 89 24.41 7.68 -6.33
N GLU A 90 25.55 6.98 -6.36
CA GLU A 90 26.38 6.74 -5.19
C GLU A 90 27.65 7.58 -5.29
N THR A 91 28.03 8.22 -4.20
CA THR A 91 29.21 9.06 -4.11
C THR A 91 30.02 8.65 -2.89
N ASP A 92 31.26 8.23 -3.13
CA ASP A 92 32.22 7.83 -2.12
C ASP A 92 33.49 8.69 -2.26
N SER A 93 34.06 9.12 -1.13
CA SER A 93 35.24 10.00 -1.10
C SER A 93 36.52 9.34 -1.62
N THR A 94 36.55 8.00 -1.66
CA THR A 94 37.68 7.17 -2.12
C THR A 94 37.44 6.56 -3.49
N GLN A 95 36.19 6.23 -3.86
CA GLN A 95 35.85 5.55 -5.12
C GLN A 95 35.20 6.43 -6.18
N GLY A 96 34.87 7.69 -5.87
CA GLY A 96 34.26 8.63 -6.82
C GLY A 96 32.73 8.48 -6.91
N THR A 97 32.14 8.80 -8.06
CA THR A 97 30.68 8.76 -8.27
C THR A 97 30.28 7.63 -9.21
N ALA A 98 29.43 6.72 -8.73
CA ALA A 98 28.78 5.67 -9.52
C ALA A 98 27.32 6.03 -9.81
N ARG A 99 26.82 5.61 -10.97
CA ARG A 99 25.42 5.82 -11.38
C ARG A 99 24.84 4.53 -11.94
N ALA A 100 23.64 4.17 -11.50
CA ALA A 100 22.88 3.05 -12.01
C ALA A 100 21.47 3.52 -12.41
N GLU A 101 20.99 3.01 -13.54
CA GLU A 101 19.67 3.31 -14.08
C GLU A 101 19.03 2.02 -14.60
N GLY A 102 17.78 1.78 -14.20
CA GLY A 102 17.04 0.60 -14.60
C GLY A 102 15.60 0.57 -14.08
N ILE A 103 14.91 -0.51 -14.40
CA ILE A 103 13.56 -0.81 -13.92
C ILE A 103 13.71 -1.75 -12.74
N ALA A 104 13.13 -1.41 -11.59
CA ALA A 104 13.16 -2.30 -10.44
C ALA A 104 12.21 -3.49 -10.65
N PRO A 105 12.34 -4.58 -9.86
CA PRO A 105 11.44 -5.71 -9.95
C PRO A 105 9.98 -5.28 -9.77
N VAL A 106 9.11 -5.85 -10.60
CA VAL A 106 7.66 -5.73 -10.44
C VAL A 106 7.23 -6.66 -9.31
N SER A 107 6.27 -6.26 -8.49
CA SER A 107 5.59 -7.12 -7.53
C SER A 107 4.19 -7.48 -8.04
N VAL A 108 3.75 -8.70 -7.72
CA VAL A 108 2.38 -9.16 -7.95
C VAL A 108 1.80 -9.55 -6.60
N GLY A 109 0.62 -9.06 -6.29
CA GLY A 109 -0.02 -9.26 -4.99
C GLY A 109 -1.50 -9.60 -5.06
N LEU A 110 -1.98 -10.21 -3.99
CA LEU A 110 -3.39 -10.44 -3.72
C LEU A 110 -3.69 -9.94 -2.31
N GLU A 111 -4.75 -9.16 -2.19
CA GLU A 111 -5.34 -8.78 -0.91
C GLU A 111 -6.68 -9.52 -0.72
N TYR A 112 -6.89 -9.99 0.49
CA TYR A 112 -8.15 -10.55 0.95
C TYR A 112 -8.62 -9.81 2.20
N HIS A 113 -9.74 -9.11 2.07
CA HIS A 113 -10.44 -8.43 3.16
C HIS A 113 -11.48 -9.37 3.79
N PHE A 114 -11.43 -9.56 5.11
CA PHE A 114 -12.26 -10.57 5.79
C PHE A 114 -12.92 -10.11 7.10
N ILE A 115 -12.62 -8.89 7.58
CA ILE A 115 -13.37 -8.26 8.68
C ILE A 115 -13.73 -6.86 8.25
N ASP A 116 -15.03 -6.57 8.15
CA ASP A 116 -15.53 -5.22 7.93
C ASP A 116 -15.38 -4.37 9.20
N ALA A 117 -15.16 -3.07 9.04
CA ALA A 117 -15.18 -2.14 10.16
C ALA A 117 -16.61 -1.96 10.69
N ASP A 118 -16.80 -2.10 12.01
CA ASP A 118 -18.05 -1.73 12.70
C ASP A 118 -17.80 -0.56 13.66
N GLY A 119 -18.05 0.64 13.14
CA GLY A 119 -17.85 1.89 13.85
C GLY A 119 -16.47 1.98 14.48
N ARG A 120 -16.42 2.18 15.80
CA ARG A 120 -15.18 2.26 16.58
C ARG A 120 -14.83 0.97 17.29
N GLN A 121 -15.74 -0.01 17.30
CA GLN A 121 -15.61 -1.21 18.14
C GLN A 121 -14.84 -2.32 17.44
N GLN A 122 -14.86 -2.32 16.10
CA GLN A 122 -14.20 -3.33 15.30
C GLN A 122 -13.37 -2.67 14.19
N PRO A 123 -12.07 -3.01 14.08
CA PRO A 123 -11.27 -2.59 12.94
C PRO A 123 -11.66 -3.38 11.69
N SER A 124 -11.45 -2.76 10.53
CA SER A 124 -11.36 -3.49 9.27
C SER A 124 -10.07 -4.29 9.24
N VAL A 125 -10.10 -5.53 8.74
CA VAL A 125 -8.92 -6.41 8.69
C VAL A 125 -8.84 -7.16 7.37
N GLY A 126 -7.63 -7.23 6.83
CA GLY A 126 -7.29 -7.97 5.63
C GLY A 126 -5.91 -8.61 5.71
N VAL A 127 -5.58 -9.43 4.72
CA VAL A 127 -4.25 -9.95 4.49
C VAL A 127 -3.77 -9.62 3.09
N ILE A 128 -2.49 -9.32 2.96
CA ILE A 128 -1.83 -9.06 1.68
C ILE A 128 -0.72 -10.09 1.52
N ALA A 129 -0.74 -10.79 0.38
CA ALA A 129 0.36 -11.63 -0.05
C ALA A 129 0.98 -11.03 -1.31
N ARG A 130 2.31 -10.88 -1.34
CA ARG A 130 3.05 -10.40 -2.52
C ARG A 130 4.19 -11.34 -2.88
N VAL A 131 4.43 -11.44 -4.17
CA VAL A 131 5.58 -12.11 -4.75
C VAL A 131 6.32 -11.11 -5.64
N PHE A 132 7.64 -11.08 -5.49
CA PHE A 132 8.54 -10.32 -6.34
C PHE A 132 9.27 -11.33 -7.23
N PRO A 133 8.79 -11.59 -8.46
CA PRO A 133 9.45 -12.51 -9.37
C PRO A 133 10.89 -12.07 -9.71
N ARG A 134 11.64 -13.00 -10.31
CA ARG A 134 12.95 -12.73 -10.90
C ARG A 134 12.79 -11.79 -12.09
N TYR A 135 12.86 -10.50 -11.83
CA TYR A 135 12.65 -9.45 -12.82
C TYR A 135 13.54 -8.24 -12.48
N GLY A 136 13.60 -7.28 -13.38
CA GLY A 136 14.45 -6.10 -13.25
C GLY A 136 15.61 -6.11 -14.24
N THR A 137 16.17 -4.94 -14.50
CA THR A 137 17.23 -4.74 -15.49
C THR A 137 18.57 -4.44 -14.82
N ARG A 138 19.67 -4.97 -15.36
CA ARG A 138 21.04 -4.67 -14.92
C ARG A 138 21.21 -4.91 -13.40
N ASP A 139 21.63 -3.88 -12.68
CA ASP A 139 21.92 -3.94 -11.25
C ASP A 139 20.68 -4.18 -10.37
N PHE A 140 19.47 -4.05 -10.95
CA PHE A 140 18.20 -4.26 -10.25
C PHE A 140 17.59 -5.65 -10.47
N GLN A 141 18.27 -6.56 -11.18
CA GLN A 141 17.77 -7.91 -11.42
C GLN A 141 17.88 -8.77 -10.15
N THR A 142 16.74 -9.25 -9.65
CA THR A 142 16.71 -10.23 -8.55
C THR A 142 17.06 -11.63 -9.07
N THR A 143 17.90 -12.36 -8.33
CA THR A 143 18.28 -13.73 -8.73
C THR A 143 17.32 -14.78 -8.19
N ARG A 144 16.50 -14.46 -7.19
CA ARG A 144 15.46 -15.35 -6.65
C ARG A 144 14.14 -14.62 -6.54
N ALA A 145 13.05 -15.39 -6.57
CA ALA A 145 11.75 -14.84 -6.22
C ALA A 145 11.70 -14.62 -4.71
N THR A 146 11.34 -13.42 -4.29
CA THR A 146 11.09 -13.06 -2.89
C THR A 146 9.60 -12.83 -2.69
N GLY A 147 9.18 -12.57 -1.47
CA GLY A 147 7.76 -12.32 -1.18
C GLY A 147 7.55 -11.85 0.24
N ASP A 148 6.35 -11.34 0.49
CA ASP A 148 5.92 -11.00 1.83
C ASP A 148 4.44 -11.33 2.03
N PHE A 149 4.10 -11.56 3.29
CA PHE A 149 2.74 -11.80 3.75
C PHE A 149 2.49 -10.89 4.95
N ARG A 150 1.41 -10.10 4.91
CA ARG A 150 1.06 -9.13 5.94
C ARG A 150 -0.39 -9.28 6.35
N LEU A 151 -0.63 -9.21 7.66
CA LEU A 151 -1.92 -8.87 8.24
C LEU A 151 -1.99 -7.34 8.35
N VAL A 152 -3.10 -6.77 7.90
CA VAL A 152 -3.32 -5.33 7.83
C VAL A 152 -4.66 -4.99 8.46
N ALA A 153 -4.71 -3.87 9.18
CA ALA A 153 -5.95 -3.42 9.80
C ALA A 153 -6.15 -1.91 9.67
N ASP A 154 -7.40 -1.46 9.62
CA ASP A 154 -7.78 -0.04 9.70
C ASP A 154 -8.77 0.15 10.85
N TRP A 155 -8.45 1.05 11.78
CA TRP A 155 -9.28 1.30 12.96
C TRP A 155 -9.54 2.78 13.18
N ASP A 156 -10.78 3.22 12.94
CA ASP A 156 -11.25 4.55 13.32
C ASP A 156 -11.70 4.55 14.79
N PHE A 157 -10.73 4.49 15.72
CA PHE A 157 -10.97 4.23 17.15
C PHE A 157 -11.53 5.43 17.94
N LEU A 158 -11.39 6.66 17.43
CA LEU A 158 -11.92 7.89 18.00
C LEU A 158 -12.40 8.84 16.90
N PRO A 159 -13.24 9.86 17.20
CA PRO A 159 -13.56 10.89 16.21
C PRO A 159 -12.27 11.49 15.64
N GLU A 160 -12.17 11.59 14.31
CA GLU A 160 -11.01 12.16 13.58
C GLU A 160 -9.70 11.36 13.66
N TRP A 161 -9.57 10.42 14.60
CA TRP A 161 -8.37 9.62 14.79
C TRP A 161 -8.52 8.21 14.23
N SER A 162 -7.45 7.71 13.62
CA SER A 162 -7.40 6.33 13.14
C SER A 162 -6.02 5.71 13.23
N LEU A 163 -5.97 4.41 13.42
CA LEU A 163 -4.74 3.61 13.45
C LEU A 163 -4.77 2.58 12.32
N ASN A 164 -3.65 2.46 11.59
CA ASN A 164 -3.44 1.45 10.57
C ASN A 164 -2.17 0.64 10.89
N PRO A 165 -2.29 -0.48 11.65
CA PRO A 165 -1.17 -1.35 11.96
C PRO A 165 -1.05 -2.51 10.97
N ASN A 166 0.19 -2.82 10.60
CA ASN A 166 0.57 -3.93 9.75
C ASN A 166 1.61 -4.80 10.46
N VAL A 167 1.42 -6.11 10.39
CA VAL A 167 2.40 -7.09 10.86
C VAL A 167 2.56 -8.18 9.82
N GLY A 168 3.77 -8.68 9.62
CA GLY A 168 3.98 -9.67 8.58
C GLY A 168 5.32 -10.36 8.62
N VAL A 169 5.58 -11.13 7.57
CA VAL A 169 6.86 -11.79 7.32
C VAL A 169 7.27 -11.51 5.88
N ALA A 170 8.56 -11.32 5.65
CA ALA A 170 9.14 -11.22 4.32
C ALA A 170 10.26 -12.26 4.16
N LEU A 171 10.37 -12.79 2.94
CA LEU A 171 11.52 -13.56 2.50
C LEU A 171 12.41 -12.66 1.65
N TYR A 172 13.64 -12.44 2.09
CA TYR A 172 14.62 -11.61 1.40
C TYR A 172 15.76 -12.45 0.84
N GLU A 173 16.39 -11.95 -0.23
CA GLU A 173 17.62 -12.51 -0.76
C GLU A 173 18.82 -11.95 0.01
N SER A 174 19.70 -12.84 0.48
CA SER A 174 20.97 -12.48 1.12
C SER A 174 21.85 -11.65 0.17
N SER A 175 22.71 -10.79 0.72
CA SER A 175 23.64 -9.96 -0.06
C SER A 175 24.58 -10.76 -0.96
N ASP A 176 24.91 -12.00 -0.55
CA ASP A 176 25.72 -12.94 -1.35
C ASP A 176 24.92 -13.70 -2.42
N ARG A 177 23.59 -13.47 -2.50
CA ARG A 177 22.62 -14.09 -3.41
C ARG A 177 22.50 -15.61 -3.29
N ARG A 178 23.06 -16.21 -2.22
CA ARG A 178 23.07 -17.68 -2.06
C ARG A 178 21.81 -18.21 -1.40
N LEU A 179 21.26 -17.48 -0.45
CA LEU A 179 20.17 -17.94 0.42
C LEU A 179 19.03 -16.93 0.48
N LEU A 180 17.84 -17.44 0.82
CA LEU A 180 16.72 -16.62 1.30
C LEU A 180 16.70 -16.64 2.82
N TYR A 181 16.35 -15.52 3.44
CA TYR A 181 16.13 -15.44 4.88
C TYR A 181 14.77 -14.80 5.17
N ALA A 182 14.15 -15.20 6.28
CA ALA A 182 12.90 -14.61 6.74
C ALA A 182 13.18 -13.43 7.69
N ALA A 183 12.39 -12.38 7.59
CA ALA A 183 12.37 -11.27 8.53
C ALA A 183 10.91 -10.94 8.89
N GLY A 184 10.67 -10.58 10.14
CA GLY A 184 9.41 -9.98 10.57
C GLY A 184 9.24 -8.59 10.00
N LEU A 185 8.00 -8.17 9.80
CA LEU A 185 7.63 -6.84 9.35
C LEU A 185 6.68 -6.23 10.36
N PHE A 186 6.91 -4.97 10.70
CA PHE A 186 5.97 -4.15 11.45
C PHE A 186 5.91 -2.75 10.85
N ALA A 187 4.70 -2.23 10.69
CA ALA A 187 4.45 -0.83 10.40
C ALA A 187 3.19 -0.38 11.13
N ALA A 188 3.11 0.89 11.48
CA ALA A 188 1.91 1.50 12.01
C ALA A 188 1.83 2.96 11.60
N THR A 189 0.64 3.39 11.18
CA THR A 189 0.34 4.79 10.86
C THR A 189 -0.81 5.27 11.73
N LEU A 190 -0.55 6.32 12.52
CA LEU A 190 -1.55 7.06 13.27
C LEU A 190 -1.95 8.29 12.45
N ASN A 191 -3.25 8.46 12.19
CA ASN A 191 -3.77 9.60 11.45
C ASN A 191 -4.68 10.46 12.34
N PHE A 192 -4.65 11.76 12.09
CA PHE A 192 -5.57 12.77 12.61
C PHE A 192 -6.21 13.52 11.43
N ASN A 193 -7.53 13.45 11.32
CA ASN A 193 -8.33 13.90 10.17
C ASN A 193 -9.33 14.98 10.60
N PRO A 194 -8.89 16.22 10.87
CA PRO A 194 -9.76 17.30 11.37
C PRO A 194 -10.82 17.75 10.36
N SER A 195 -10.70 17.36 9.08
CA SER A 195 -11.69 17.66 8.05
C SER A 195 -11.68 16.59 6.95
N LYS A 196 -12.59 16.72 5.98
CA LYS A 196 -12.64 15.82 4.81
C LYS A 196 -11.50 16.02 3.81
N SER A 197 -10.78 17.14 3.89
CA SER A 197 -9.77 17.52 2.90
C SER A 197 -8.35 17.62 3.48
N LEU A 198 -8.21 17.49 4.81
CA LEU A 198 -6.94 17.66 5.50
C LEU A 198 -6.73 16.51 6.49
N SER A 199 -5.58 15.86 6.36
CA SER A 199 -5.15 14.75 7.19
C SER A 199 -3.68 14.95 7.58
N PHE A 200 -3.38 14.68 8.85
CA PHE A 200 -2.03 14.62 9.39
C PHE A 200 -1.75 13.18 9.81
N PHE A 201 -0.49 12.76 9.70
CA PHE A 201 -0.12 11.41 10.04
C PHE A 201 1.27 11.35 10.67
N ILE A 202 1.46 10.32 11.49
CA ILE A 202 2.76 9.90 12.00
C ILE A 202 2.84 8.40 11.75
N ASP A 203 3.94 7.97 11.17
CA ASP A 203 4.18 6.60 10.80
C ASP A 203 5.50 6.07 11.38
N THR A 204 5.51 4.77 11.64
CA THR A 204 6.69 4.06 12.11
C THR A 204 6.71 2.67 11.51
N GLY A 205 7.89 2.13 11.26
CA GLY A 205 8.02 0.77 10.74
C GLY A 205 9.45 0.27 10.88
N THR A 206 9.57 -1.04 11.03
CA THR A 206 10.87 -1.70 11.11
C THR A 206 10.75 -3.13 10.60
N PRO A 207 11.77 -3.63 9.88
CA PRO A 207 12.04 -5.06 9.86
C PRO A 207 12.34 -5.52 11.29
N VAL A 208 11.75 -6.62 11.72
CA VAL A 208 12.00 -7.25 13.03
C VAL A 208 12.78 -8.54 12.75
N PHE A 209 14.01 -8.64 13.27
CA PHE A 209 14.89 -9.79 13.06
C PHE A 209 14.78 -10.81 14.19
#